data_AF-A0A971B6Y5-F1
#
_entry.id   AF-A0A971B6Y5-F1
#
_cell.length_a   1.000
_cell.length_b   1.000
_cell.length_c   1.000
_cell.angle_alpha   90.00
_cell.angle_beta   90.00
_cell.angle_gamma   90.00
#
_symmetry.space_group_name_H-M   'P 1'
#
loop_
_entity.id
_entity.type
_entity.pdbx_description
1 polymer ?
#
loop_
_entity_poly.entity_id
_entity_poly.type
_entity_poly.pdbx_seq_one_letter_code
_entity_poly.pdbx_strand_id
1 'polypeptide(L)'
;MNDFPTETNRDDLDRQIRAALELDATAQQVARLETFWHRRRRTQKRRRYVAAASTLAALILVALMISLPARRPDPGREQAVGDNSRHGRAAVPEVVAELAEESSAAARSPEEEQPRVTARVPTDYERFVLVARSSKTGGREHAIVRVADLIEHLQCEPQADVEQLVRDSGLSPAVIEQELLRRLTRSGSGSTSSVVRLLAVCGTWRSALRLLRLAEREEFCDEALAAAERIVGTAALTGMARRSPDWHVRVAIYRRLLSAGDDASLNVYLTLIQDATTRAEALAVADALSETQVTSVLTRLDDEDEQLRLAAALVLGEANGPAVTRQLIDRVTGPEKRIGDREAWIALVRCRDGQAASFRAFASRHPRLLGSFNRARFWLLANGFSA
;
A
#
# COMPACT_ATOMS: atom_id res chain seq x y z
N MET A 1 -19.49 32.21 -23.34
CA MET A 1 -20.49 32.94 -22.54
C MET A 1 -21.10 31.93 -21.59
N ASN A 2 -20.66 31.93 -20.33
CA ASN A 2 -21.18 31.03 -19.32
C ASN A 2 -22.47 31.63 -18.79
N ASP A 3 -23.61 31.03 -19.13
CA ASP A 3 -24.89 31.29 -18.48
C ASP A 3 -24.78 30.81 -17.03
N PHE A 4 -24.28 31.70 -16.16
CA PHE A 4 -24.47 31.53 -14.74
C PHE A 4 -25.98 31.62 -14.47
N PRO A 5 -26.57 30.65 -13.76
CA PRO A 5 -27.97 30.74 -13.39
C PRO A 5 -28.16 32.05 -12.61
N THR A 6 -29.02 32.93 -13.16
CA THR A 6 -29.38 34.19 -12.52
C THR A 6 -29.90 33.91 -11.11
N GLU A 7 -29.73 34.84 -10.19
CA GLU A 7 -30.18 34.75 -8.79
C GLU A 7 -31.63 34.26 -8.67
N THR A 8 -32.46 34.65 -9.63
CA THR A 8 -33.86 34.23 -9.82
C THR A 8 -34.04 32.71 -9.96
N ASN A 9 -33.13 32.02 -10.64
CA ASN A 9 -33.20 30.56 -10.86
C ASN A 9 -32.81 29.78 -9.60
N ARG A 10 -31.98 30.38 -8.74
CA ARG A 10 -31.58 29.81 -7.44
C ARG A 10 -32.72 29.93 -6.42
N ASP A 11 -33.41 31.06 -6.40
CA ASP A 11 -34.59 31.28 -5.56
C ASP A 11 -35.76 30.36 -5.96
N ASP A 12 -35.93 30.08 -7.25
CA ASP A 12 -37.01 29.20 -7.71
C ASP A 12 -36.71 27.73 -7.38
N LEU A 13 -35.45 27.29 -7.46
CA LEU A 13 -35.03 25.98 -6.99
C LEU A 13 -35.24 25.84 -5.46
N ASP A 14 -34.84 26.83 -4.68
CA ASP A 14 -35.03 26.83 -3.23
C ASP A 14 -36.50 26.84 -2.82
N ARG A 15 -37.35 27.51 -3.60
CA ARG A 15 -38.81 27.51 -3.43
C ARG A 15 -39.41 26.15 -3.79
N GLN A 16 -38.97 25.52 -4.87
CA GLN A 16 -39.39 24.16 -5.26
C GLN A 16 -38.94 23.10 -4.25
N ILE A 17 -37.72 23.23 -3.69
CA ILE A 17 -37.23 22.35 -2.64
C ILE A 17 -38.04 22.54 -1.35
N ARG A 18 -38.36 23.78 -0.96
CA ARG A 18 -39.23 24.05 0.21
C ARG A 18 -40.63 23.48 0.00
N ALA A 19 -41.24 23.70 -1.16
CA ALA A 19 -42.56 23.15 -1.50
C ALA A 19 -42.58 21.61 -1.54
N ALA A 20 -41.49 20.98 -1.99
CA ALA A 20 -41.35 19.52 -1.97
C ALA A 20 -41.12 18.95 -0.56
N LEU A 21 -40.56 19.75 0.35
CA LEU A 21 -40.37 19.39 1.77
C LEU A 21 -41.60 19.72 2.63
N GLU A 22 -42.46 20.62 2.19
CA GLU A 22 -43.77 20.96 2.78
C GLU A 22 -44.88 19.97 2.41
N LEU A 23 -44.57 18.85 1.75
CA LEU A 23 -45.50 17.74 1.67
C LEU A 23 -45.83 17.30 3.09
N ASP A 24 -47.05 17.61 3.55
CA ASP A 24 -47.65 17.17 4.81
C ASP A 24 -47.44 15.66 4.93
N ALA A 25 -46.35 15.29 5.59
CA ALA A 25 -45.96 13.91 5.76
C ALA A 25 -47.00 13.31 6.69
N THR A 26 -47.99 12.64 6.10
CA THR A 26 -49.03 11.94 6.83
C THR A 26 -48.37 11.08 7.91
N ALA A 27 -48.97 10.98 9.10
CA ALA A 27 -48.41 10.19 10.21
C ALA A 27 -48.07 8.75 9.77
N GLN A 28 -48.78 8.23 8.77
CA GLN A 28 -48.52 6.94 8.15
C GLN A 28 -47.20 6.86 7.35
N GLN A 29 -46.80 7.92 6.65
CA GLN A 29 -45.51 7.99 5.94
C GLN A 29 -44.33 8.09 6.91
N VAL A 30 -44.48 8.86 7.99
CA VAL A 30 -43.49 8.96 9.07
C VAL A 30 -43.29 7.59 9.73
N ALA A 31 -44.38 6.90 10.10
CA ALA A 31 -44.32 5.56 10.67
C ALA A 31 -43.65 4.53 9.73
N ARG A 32 -43.87 4.63 8.41
CA ARG A 32 -43.19 3.78 7.42
C ARG A 32 -41.68 4.05 7.36
N LEU A 33 -41.26 5.31 7.39
CA LEU A 33 -39.85 5.69 7.41
C LEU A 33 -39.15 5.24 8.70
N GLU A 34 -39.79 5.41 9.86
CA GLU A 34 -39.27 4.92 11.14
C GLU A 34 -39.10 3.40 11.12
N THR A 35 -40.09 2.67 10.60
CA THR A 35 -40.03 1.21 10.46
C THR A 35 -38.89 0.79 9.52
N PHE A 36 -38.71 1.50 8.40
CA PHE A 36 -37.60 1.27 7.47
C PHE A 36 -36.23 1.47 8.14
N TRP A 37 -36.04 2.58 8.85
CA TRP A 37 -34.78 2.87 9.55
C TRP A 37 -34.50 1.92 10.70
N HIS A 38 -35.53 1.51 11.45
CA HIS A 38 -35.39 0.46 12.47
C HIS A 38 -34.97 -0.87 11.87
N ARG A 39 -35.56 -1.28 10.74
CA ARG A 39 -35.17 -2.50 10.02
C ARG A 39 -33.74 -2.42 9.50
N ARG A 40 -33.33 -1.28 8.94
CA ARG A 40 -31.97 -1.05 8.44
C ARG A 40 -30.91 -1.00 9.55
N ARG A 41 -31.24 -0.42 10.71
CA ARG A 41 -30.35 -0.39 11.88
C ARG A 41 -30.16 -1.79 12.47
N ARG A 42 -31.21 -2.64 12.46
CA ARG A 42 -31.12 -4.05 12.86
C ARG A 42 -30.25 -4.87 11.90
N THR A 43 -30.39 -4.71 10.58
CA THR A 43 -29.54 -5.42 9.62
C THR A 43 -28.08 -4.98 9.69
N GLN A 44 -27.81 -3.70 9.93
CA GLN A 44 -26.45 -3.20 10.12
C GLN A 44 -25.80 -3.72 11.43
N LYS A 45 -26.57 -3.79 12.53
CA LYS A 45 -26.11 -4.46 13.77
C LYS A 45 -25.78 -5.94 13.53
N ARG A 46 -26.64 -6.68 12.82
CA ARG A 46 -26.38 -8.09 12.46
C ARG A 46 -25.09 -8.25 11.63
N ARG A 47 -24.84 -7.37 10.65
CA ARG A 47 -23.59 -7.39 9.86
C ARG A 47 -22.35 -7.17 10.72
N ARG A 48 -22.40 -6.29 11.72
CA ARG A 48 -21.29 -6.09 12.67
C ARG A 48 -21.06 -7.31 13.56
N TYR A 49 -22.12 -7.94 14.04
CA TYR A 49 -22.00 -9.18 14.82
C TYR A 49 -21.47 -10.35 13.99
N VAL A 50 -21.90 -10.52 12.74
CA VAL A 50 -21.38 -11.57 11.84
C VAL A 50 -19.91 -11.34 11.53
N ALA A 51 -19.49 -10.09 11.27
CA ALA A 51 -18.08 -9.77 11.07
C ALA A 51 -17.24 -10.09 12.33
N ALA A 52 -17.69 -9.68 13.52
CA ALA A 52 -17.00 -9.98 14.78
C ALA A 52 -16.96 -11.49 15.11
N ALA A 53 -18.03 -12.23 14.80
CA ALA A 53 -18.06 -13.68 14.97
C ALA A 53 -17.09 -14.39 14.02
N SER A 54 -16.97 -13.91 12.76
CA SER A 54 -16.02 -14.48 11.79
C SER A 54 -14.56 -14.29 12.20
N THR A 55 -14.22 -13.14 12.80
CA THR A 55 -12.87 -12.90 13.32
C THR A 55 -12.55 -13.79 14.52
N LEU A 56 -13.53 -14.04 15.39
CA LEU A 56 -13.35 -14.90 16.56
C LEU A 56 -13.21 -16.38 16.14
N ALA A 57 -14.00 -16.84 15.17
CA ALA A 57 -13.89 -18.18 14.60
C ALA A 57 -12.54 -18.40 13.90
N ALA A 58 -12.02 -17.40 13.17
CA ALA A 58 -10.71 -17.48 12.54
C ALA A 58 -9.58 -17.59 13.59
N LEU A 59 -9.65 -16.81 14.67
CA LEU A 59 -8.68 -16.91 15.77
C LEU A 59 -8.71 -18.28 16.46
N ILE A 60 -9.90 -18.86 16.67
CA ILE A 60 -10.04 -20.21 17.24
C ILE A 60 -9.42 -21.25 16.30
N LEU A 61 -9.65 -21.17 14.98
CA LEU A 61 -9.05 -22.08 14.00
C LEU A 61 -7.52 -22.00 13.98
N VAL A 62 -6.96 -20.80 14.07
CA VAL A 62 -5.49 -20.60 14.16
C VAL A 62 -4.94 -21.20 15.45
N ALA A 63 -5.59 -20.97 16.59
CA ALA A 63 -5.19 -21.56 17.86
C ALA A 63 -5.24 -23.10 17.84
N LEU A 64 -6.26 -23.68 17.19
CA LEU A 64 -6.41 -25.13 17.02
C LEU A 64 -5.32 -25.72 16.11
N MET A 65 -4.98 -25.02 15.01
CA MET A 65 -3.88 -25.40 14.11
C MET A 65 -2.52 -25.39 14.81
N ILE A 66 -2.28 -24.44 15.71
CA ILE A 66 -1.04 -24.38 16.51
C ILE A 66 -0.99 -25.49 17.58
N SER A 67 -2.16 -25.90 18.09
CA SER A 67 -2.26 -26.88 19.19
C SER A 67 -2.27 -28.34 18.73
N LEU A 68 -2.39 -28.60 17.43
CA LEU A 68 -2.35 -29.96 16.88
C LEU A 68 -0.89 -30.45 16.81
N PRO A 69 -0.53 -31.52 17.54
CA PRO A 69 0.82 -32.07 17.49
C PRO A 69 1.10 -32.52 16.06
N ALA A 70 2.15 -31.95 15.45
CA ALA A 70 2.61 -32.31 14.13
C ALA A 70 2.87 -33.82 14.08
N ARG A 71 1.94 -34.58 13.47
CA ARG A 71 2.19 -35.97 13.07
C ARG A 71 3.36 -35.93 12.12
N ARG A 72 4.54 -36.32 12.61
CA ARG A 72 5.75 -36.47 11.81
C ARG A 72 5.42 -37.38 10.62
N PRO A 73 5.59 -36.91 9.37
CA PRO A 73 5.49 -37.79 8.22
C PRO A 73 6.60 -38.84 8.32
N ASP A 74 6.19 -40.10 8.24
CA ASP A 74 7.02 -41.28 8.35
C ASP A 74 8.00 -41.31 7.14
N PRO A 75 9.33 -41.21 7.34
CA PRO A 75 10.30 -41.12 6.26
C PRO A 75 10.67 -42.50 5.70
N GLY A 76 9.68 -43.34 5.42
CA GLY A 76 9.87 -44.76 5.11
C GLY A 76 8.95 -45.27 4.02
N ARG A 77 8.99 -44.67 2.82
CA ARG A 77 8.44 -45.33 1.62
C ARG A 77 9.28 -44.97 0.40
N GLU A 78 10.37 -45.72 0.26
CA GLU A 78 11.18 -45.80 -0.95
C GLU A 78 10.31 -46.15 -2.14
N GLN A 79 10.28 -45.26 -3.13
CA GLN A 79 9.61 -45.48 -4.40
C GLN A 79 10.65 -46.09 -5.35
N ALA A 80 10.52 -47.39 -5.57
CA ALA A 80 11.28 -48.14 -6.55
C ALA A 80 11.07 -47.52 -7.94
N VAL A 81 12.18 -47.12 -8.55
CA VAL A 81 12.29 -46.73 -9.95
C VAL A 81 12.12 -48.02 -10.78
N GLY A 82 10.92 -48.18 -11.33
CA GLY A 82 10.57 -49.21 -12.30
C GLY A 82 10.50 -48.62 -13.70
N ASP A 83 11.59 -48.81 -14.42
CA ASP A 83 11.71 -48.71 -15.87
C ASP A 83 10.62 -49.55 -16.57
N ASN A 84 9.92 -48.97 -17.55
CA ASN A 84 9.42 -49.74 -18.69
C ASN A 84 8.98 -48.83 -19.83
N SER A 85 9.77 -48.91 -20.89
CA SER A 85 9.40 -48.49 -22.24
C SER A 85 8.47 -49.52 -22.90
N ARG A 86 7.66 -49.02 -23.84
CA ARG A 86 7.11 -49.69 -25.05
C ARG A 86 5.76 -50.44 -25.01
N HIS A 87 4.90 -49.94 -25.90
CA HIS A 87 4.02 -50.64 -26.86
C HIS A 87 2.66 -51.13 -26.36
N GLY A 88 1.59 -50.59 -26.99
CA GLY A 88 0.23 -51.10 -26.80
C GLY A 88 -0.82 -50.28 -27.55
N ARG A 89 -0.93 -50.53 -28.85
CA ARG A 89 -1.98 -50.06 -29.76
C ARG A 89 -3.21 -50.97 -29.60
N ALA A 90 -4.34 -50.44 -29.14
CA ALA A 90 -5.70 -51.01 -29.28
C ALA A 90 -6.72 -49.92 -28.92
N ALA A 91 -7.47 -49.41 -29.89
CA ALA A 91 -8.88 -49.78 -30.16
C ALA A 91 -9.91 -48.92 -29.39
N VAL A 92 -10.36 -47.88 -30.11
CA VAL A 92 -11.71 -47.28 -30.22
C VAL A 92 -12.85 -48.01 -29.48
N PRO A 93 -13.77 -47.29 -28.79
CA PRO A 93 -14.99 -46.74 -29.40
C PRO A 93 -15.14 -45.24 -29.10
N GLU A 94 -15.21 -44.31 -30.08
CA GLU A 94 -16.35 -44.03 -30.95
C GLU A 94 -17.71 -44.33 -30.31
N VAL A 95 -18.10 -43.44 -29.38
CA VAL A 95 -19.49 -43.28 -28.97
C VAL A 95 -20.08 -42.16 -29.83
N VAL A 96 -20.70 -42.59 -30.91
CA VAL A 96 -21.70 -41.85 -31.68
C VAL A 96 -22.85 -41.51 -30.73
N ALA A 97 -23.08 -40.21 -30.52
CA ALA A 97 -24.33 -39.70 -29.94
C ALA A 97 -25.13 -39.05 -31.08
N GLU A 98 -25.71 -39.92 -31.89
CA GLU A 98 -26.80 -39.65 -32.80
C GLU A 98 -28.07 -39.58 -31.95
N LEU A 99 -28.64 -38.39 -31.77
CA LEU A 99 -29.99 -38.21 -31.26
C LEU A 99 -30.77 -37.35 -32.25
N ALA A 100 -31.38 -38.09 -33.18
CA ALA A 100 -32.75 -37.96 -33.64
C ALA A 100 -33.34 -36.54 -33.65
N GLU A 101 -33.45 -36.02 -34.87
CA GLU A 101 -34.56 -35.18 -35.29
C GLU A 101 -35.88 -35.91 -35.05
N GLU A 102 -36.57 -35.63 -33.94
CA GLU A 102 -38.01 -35.84 -33.84
C GLU A 102 -38.72 -34.49 -33.92
N SER A 103 -39.24 -34.27 -35.13
CA SER A 103 -40.30 -33.34 -35.48
C SER A 103 -41.46 -33.44 -34.50
N SER A 104 -41.48 -32.56 -33.50
CA SER A 104 -42.65 -32.29 -32.66
C SER A 104 -43.26 -30.97 -33.08
N ALA A 105 -44.19 -31.07 -34.04
CA ALA A 105 -45.20 -30.05 -34.32
C ALA A 105 -46.12 -29.89 -33.11
N ALA A 106 -45.66 -29.15 -32.10
CA ALA A 106 -46.48 -28.69 -30.98
C ALA A 106 -47.02 -27.29 -31.31
N ALA A 107 -48.34 -27.25 -31.43
CA ALA A 107 -49.21 -26.09 -31.56
C ALA A 107 -48.59 -24.76 -31.09
N ARG A 108 -48.47 -23.82 -32.04
CA ARG A 108 -48.37 -22.38 -31.76
C ARG A 108 -49.60 -21.98 -30.94
N SER A 109 -49.41 -21.79 -29.64
CA SER A 109 -50.33 -20.99 -28.84
C SER A 109 -50.41 -19.58 -29.47
N PRO A 110 -51.60 -18.98 -29.55
CA PRO A 110 -51.74 -17.64 -30.09
C PRO A 110 -50.87 -16.68 -29.27
N GLU A 111 -50.21 -15.76 -29.96
CA GLU A 111 -49.60 -14.57 -29.37
C GLU A 111 -50.58 -13.96 -28.36
N GLU A 112 -50.37 -14.24 -27.07
CA GLU A 112 -50.86 -13.37 -26.02
C GLU A 112 -50.10 -12.05 -26.23
N GLU A 113 -50.78 -11.12 -26.92
CA GLU A 113 -50.42 -9.71 -27.01
C GLU A 113 -50.07 -9.24 -25.60
N GLN A 114 -48.79 -9.25 -25.28
CA GLN A 114 -48.31 -8.62 -24.06
C GLN A 114 -48.82 -7.19 -24.11
N PRO A 115 -49.65 -6.75 -23.15
CA PRO A 115 -50.29 -5.47 -23.21
C PRO A 115 -49.19 -4.44 -23.38
N ARG A 116 -49.22 -3.73 -24.51
CA ARG A 116 -48.33 -2.62 -24.81
C ARG A 116 -48.40 -1.70 -23.60
N VAL A 117 -47.38 -1.77 -22.74
CA VAL A 117 -47.29 -0.92 -21.56
C VAL A 117 -47.15 0.48 -22.12
N THR A 118 -48.27 1.18 -22.21
CA THR A 118 -48.31 2.56 -22.64
C THR A 118 -47.44 3.31 -21.66
N ALA A 119 -46.34 3.87 -22.17
CA ALA A 119 -45.37 4.59 -21.36
C ALA A 119 -46.13 5.69 -20.60
N ARG A 120 -46.34 5.45 -19.30
CA ARG A 120 -46.95 6.44 -18.42
C ARG A 120 -46.09 7.70 -18.49
N VAL A 121 -46.73 8.86 -18.58
CA VAL A 121 -46.03 10.15 -18.50
C VAL A 121 -45.25 10.19 -17.19
N PRO A 122 -43.91 10.36 -17.23
CA PRO A 122 -43.09 10.40 -16.02
C PRO A 122 -43.61 11.46 -15.08
N THR A 123 -43.72 11.11 -13.80
CA THR A 123 -44.09 12.05 -12.74
C THR A 123 -43.03 13.15 -12.62
N ASP A 124 -43.39 14.32 -12.09
CA ASP A 124 -42.45 15.43 -11.96
C ASP A 124 -41.24 15.07 -11.08
N TYR A 125 -41.42 14.20 -10.09
CA TYR A 125 -40.33 13.62 -9.32
C TYR A 125 -39.38 12.77 -10.19
N GLU A 126 -39.93 11.91 -11.06
CA GLU A 126 -39.11 11.10 -11.98
C GLU A 126 -38.36 11.97 -12.99
N ARG A 127 -38.98 13.05 -13.49
CA ARG A 127 -38.31 14.04 -14.35
C ARG A 127 -37.17 14.71 -13.61
N PHE A 128 -37.39 15.16 -12.38
CA PHE A 128 -36.33 15.74 -11.55
C PHE A 128 -35.20 14.75 -11.30
N VAL A 129 -35.50 13.49 -10.96
CA VAL A 129 -34.49 12.44 -10.74
C VAL A 129 -33.72 12.12 -12.03
N LEU A 130 -34.39 12.10 -13.18
CA LEU A 130 -33.75 11.86 -14.47
C LEU A 130 -32.86 13.03 -14.89
N VAL A 131 -33.27 14.28 -14.67
CA VAL A 131 -32.46 15.48 -14.92
C VAL A 131 -31.27 15.57 -13.95
N ALA A 132 -31.48 15.27 -12.67
CA ALA A 132 -30.42 15.22 -11.67
C ALA A 132 -29.42 14.06 -11.94
N ARG A 133 -29.86 12.97 -12.58
CA ARG A 133 -28.98 11.88 -13.02
C ARG A 133 -28.28 12.17 -14.34
N SER A 134 -28.93 12.82 -15.29
CA SER A 134 -28.36 13.12 -16.61
C SER A 134 -27.25 14.19 -16.54
N SER A 135 -27.41 15.20 -15.67
CA SER A 135 -26.34 16.17 -15.39
C SER A 135 -25.09 15.49 -14.81
N LYS A 136 -25.28 14.41 -14.03
CA LYS A 136 -24.21 13.64 -13.42
C LYS A 136 -23.48 12.72 -14.42
N THR A 137 -24.17 12.23 -15.45
CA THR A 137 -23.54 11.41 -16.49
C THR A 137 -22.75 12.27 -17.48
N GLY A 138 -23.30 13.41 -17.91
CA GLY A 138 -22.61 14.31 -18.84
C GLY A 138 -21.30 14.87 -18.29
N GLY A 139 -21.29 15.26 -17.01
CA GLY A 139 -20.07 15.74 -16.36
C GLY A 139 -18.97 14.67 -16.26
N ARG A 140 -19.35 13.39 -16.15
CA ARG A 140 -18.40 12.29 -16.06
C ARG A 140 -17.76 11.97 -17.40
N GLU A 141 -18.53 11.95 -18.50
CA GLU A 141 -17.97 11.75 -19.84
C GLU A 141 -16.97 12.85 -20.18
N HIS A 142 -17.33 14.10 -19.89
CA HIS A 142 -16.40 15.22 -20.09
C HIS A 142 -15.12 15.07 -19.25
N ALA A 143 -15.25 14.68 -17.97
CA ALA A 143 -14.10 14.42 -17.12
C ALA A 143 -13.21 13.27 -17.64
N ILE A 144 -13.81 12.20 -18.16
CA ILE A 144 -13.06 11.06 -18.72
C ILE A 144 -12.23 11.50 -19.92
N VAL A 145 -12.80 12.30 -20.83
CA VAL A 145 -12.10 12.84 -22.01
C VAL A 145 -10.97 13.75 -21.57
N ARG A 146 -11.26 14.74 -20.72
CA ARG A 146 -10.24 15.67 -20.20
C ARG A 146 -9.09 14.98 -19.48
N VAL A 147 -9.36 13.96 -18.67
CA VAL A 147 -8.29 13.17 -18.01
C VAL A 147 -7.50 12.35 -19.04
N ALA A 148 -8.12 11.91 -20.15
CA ALA A 148 -7.40 11.29 -21.26
C ALA A 148 -6.42 12.29 -21.89
N ASP A 149 -6.89 13.50 -22.18
CA ASP A 149 -6.10 14.57 -22.80
C ASP A 149 -4.90 14.92 -21.90
N LEU A 150 -5.08 14.99 -20.58
CA LEU A 150 -3.97 15.23 -19.63
C LEU A 150 -2.92 14.11 -19.67
N ILE A 151 -3.36 12.85 -19.76
CA ILE A 151 -2.44 11.70 -19.84
C ILE A 151 -1.66 11.73 -21.15
N GLU A 152 -2.35 11.94 -22.27
CA GLU A 152 -1.75 12.02 -23.61
C GLU A 152 -0.76 13.19 -23.69
N HIS A 153 -1.14 14.35 -23.15
CA HIS A 153 -0.25 15.50 -23.09
C HIS A 153 1.04 15.21 -22.30
N LEU A 154 0.95 14.53 -21.15
CA LEU A 154 2.14 14.11 -20.39
C LEU A 154 2.96 13.02 -21.07
N GLN A 155 2.37 12.21 -21.95
CA GLN A 155 3.11 11.24 -22.76
C GLN A 155 3.90 11.93 -23.88
N CYS A 156 3.29 12.93 -24.53
CA CYS A 156 3.94 13.74 -25.56
C CYS A 156 5.01 14.68 -24.98
N GLU A 157 4.74 15.25 -23.80
CA GLU A 157 5.61 16.19 -23.11
C GLU A 157 5.92 15.72 -21.68
N PRO A 158 6.86 14.77 -21.51
CA PRO A 158 7.18 14.23 -20.18
C PRO A 158 7.67 15.28 -19.18
N GLN A 159 8.18 16.43 -19.63
CA GLN A 159 8.68 17.49 -18.74
C GLN A 159 7.63 18.57 -18.40
N ALA A 160 6.38 18.42 -18.86
CA ALA A 160 5.35 19.39 -18.58
C ALA A 160 5.05 19.52 -17.07
N ASP A 161 4.74 20.74 -16.63
CA ASP A 161 4.37 21.02 -15.23
C ASP A 161 2.99 20.42 -14.92
N VAL A 162 3.02 19.28 -14.23
CA VAL A 162 1.83 18.51 -13.85
C VAL A 162 0.86 19.34 -12.99
N GLU A 163 1.36 20.24 -12.14
CA GLU A 163 0.51 21.06 -11.26
C GLU A 163 -0.24 22.13 -12.05
N GLN A 164 0.44 22.74 -13.02
CA GLN A 164 -0.18 23.70 -13.94
C GLN A 164 -1.23 23.01 -14.82
N LEU A 165 -0.93 21.83 -15.36
CA LEU A 165 -1.87 21.05 -16.17
C LEU A 165 -3.14 20.66 -15.39
N VAL A 166 -2.98 20.22 -14.14
CA VAL A 166 -4.13 19.90 -13.27
C VAL A 166 -4.96 21.16 -12.99
N ARG A 167 -4.33 22.31 -12.73
CA ARG A 167 -5.01 23.59 -12.52
C ARG A 167 -5.78 24.06 -13.77
N ASP A 168 -5.16 23.97 -14.94
CA ASP A 168 -5.75 24.43 -16.21
C ASP A 168 -6.86 23.52 -16.73
N SER A 169 -6.93 22.28 -16.25
CA SER A 169 -7.99 21.33 -16.62
C SER A 169 -9.41 21.79 -16.23
N GLY A 170 -9.53 22.69 -15.25
CA GLY A 170 -10.81 23.12 -14.68
C GLY A 170 -11.58 22.03 -13.93
N LEU A 171 -11.00 20.83 -13.78
CA LEU A 171 -11.59 19.72 -13.04
C LEU A 171 -11.20 19.79 -11.57
N SER A 172 -12.13 19.37 -10.69
CA SER A 172 -11.79 19.19 -9.28
C SER A 172 -10.78 18.05 -9.09
N PRO A 173 -9.78 18.17 -8.20
CA PRO A 173 -8.79 17.11 -7.95
C PRO A 173 -9.40 15.74 -7.61
N ALA A 174 -10.52 15.71 -6.88
CA ALA A 174 -11.21 14.47 -6.51
C ALA A 174 -11.78 13.71 -7.73
N VAL A 175 -12.26 14.43 -8.75
CA VAL A 175 -12.75 13.83 -10.00
C VAL A 175 -11.58 13.27 -10.81
N ILE A 176 -10.48 14.02 -10.89
CA ILE A 176 -9.25 13.58 -11.56
C ILE A 176 -8.72 12.30 -10.89
N GLU A 177 -8.53 12.33 -9.57
CA GLU A 177 -8.08 11.18 -8.78
C GLU A 177 -8.96 9.95 -9.03
N GLN A 178 -10.28 10.10 -8.99
CA GLN A 178 -11.21 8.98 -9.19
C GLN A 178 -11.05 8.32 -10.55
N GLU A 179 -10.91 9.10 -11.63
CA GLU A 179 -10.74 8.55 -12.97
C GLU A 179 -9.34 7.96 -13.18
N LEU A 180 -8.30 8.59 -12.64
CA LEU A 180 -6.93 8.07 -12.67
C LEU A 180 -6.81 6.72 -11.96
N LEU A 181 -7.43 6.56 -10.78
CA LEU A 181 -7.42 5.29 -10.06
C LEU A 181 -8.15 4.16 -10.82
N ARG A 182 -9.17 4.47 -11.62
CA ARG A 182 -9.81 3.48 -12.50
C ARG A 182 -8.89 3.11 -13.66
N ARG A 183 -8.23 4.09 -14.26
CA ARG A 183 -7.29 3.86 -15.36
C ARG A 183 -6.08 3.07 -14.91
N LEU A 184 -5.54 3.33 -13.71
CA LEU A 184 -4.41 2.60 -13.14
C LEU A 184 -4.62 1.08 -13.09
N THR A 185 -5.87 0.63 -12.92
CA THR A 185 -6.21 -0.81 -12.92
C THR A 185 -6.33 -1.44 -14.32
N ARG A 186 -6.41 -0.62 -15.37
CA ARG A 186 -6.67 -1.06 -16.76
C ARG A 186 -5.52 -0.73 -17.71
N SER A 187 -4.63 0.17 -17.33
CA SER A 187 -3.58 0.69 -18.21
C SER A 187 -2.43 -0.29 -18.42
N GLY A 188 -1.95 -0.35 -19.66
CA GLY A 188 -0.63 -0.90 -19.96
C GLY A 188 0.49 0.00 -19.44
N SER A 189 1.74 -0.44 -19.59
CA SER A 189 2.91 0.25 -19.03
C SER A 189 3.06 1.70 -19.50
N GLY A 190 2.77 1.98 -20.79
CA GLY A 190 3.01 3.29 -21.41
C GLY A 190 2.23 4.48 -20.83
N SER A 191 1.02 4.28 -20.29
CA SER A 191 0.26 5.37 -19.66
C SER A 191 0.35 5.36 -18.13
N THR A 192 0.99 4.34 -17.55
CA THR A 192 1.02 4.15 -16.10
C THR A 192 1.88 5.22 -15.42
N SER A 193 3.05 5.55 -15.99
CA SER A 193 3.91 6.63 -15.48
C SER A 193 3.16 7.99 -15.44
N SER A 194 2.52 8.40 -16.54
CA SER A 194 1.73 9.65 -16.57
C SER A 194 0.60 9.66 -15.53
N VAL A 195 -0.07 8.52 -15.33
CA VAL A 195 -1.11 8.38 -14.29
C VAL A 195 -0.52 8.51 -12.89
N VAL A 196 0.63 7.88 -12.60
CA VAL A 196 1.32 7.97 -11.31
C VAL A 196 1.73 9.42 -11.01
N ARG A 197 2.27 10.13 -12.00
CA ARG A 197 2.66 11.54 -11.86
C ARG A 197 1.49 12.46 -11.59
N LEU A 198 0.36 12.29 -12.30
CA LEU A 198 -0.85 13.05 -12.01
C LEU A 198 -1.39 12.74 -10.60
N LEU A 199 -1.37 11.47 -10.19
CA LEU A 199 -1.77 11.07 -8.84
C LEU A 199 -0.84 11.66 -7.77
N ALA A 200 0.44 11.89 -8.04
CA ALA A 200 1.35 12.54 -7.10
C ALA A 200 0.91 13.97 -6.74
N VAL A 201 0.16 14.64 -7.63
CA VAL A 201 -0.32 16.02 -7.44
C VAL A 201 -1.74 16.06 -6.86
N CYS A 202 -2.65 15.25 -7.38
CA CYS A 202 -4.07 15.29 -7.00
C CYS A 202 -4.52 14.16 -6.07
N GLY A 203 -3.62 13.23 -5.75
CA GLY A 203 -3.93 12.02 -5.00
C GLY A 203 -4.17 12.28 -3.53
N THR A 204 -4.99 11.42 -2.94
CA THR A 204 -5.21 11.33 -1.50
C THR A 204 -4.54 10.08 -0.93
N TRP A 205 -4.65 9.89 0.39
CA TRP A 205 -4.23 8.64 1.06
C TRP A 205 -4.69 7.37 0.34
N ARG A 206 -5.89 7.39 -0.26
CA ARG A 206 -6.43 6.25 -1.02
C ARG A 206 -5.58 5.93 -2.25
N SER A 207 -5.09 6.96 -2.93
CA SER A 207 -4.19 6.82 -4.07
C SER A 207 -2.85 6.25 -3.66
N ALA A 208 -2.29 6.72 -2.55
CA ALA A 208 -1.03 6.18 -2.03
C ALA A 208 -1.11 4.67 -1.73
N LEU A 209 -2.22 4.19 -1.14
CA LEU A 209 -2.44 2.74 -0.95
C LEU A 209 -2.54 1.94 -2.26
N ARG A 210 -2.99 2.57 -3.35
CA ARG A 210 -3.04 1.92 -4.68
C ARG A 210 -1.68 1.96 -5.36
N LEU A 211 -0.92 3.03 -5.17
CA LEU A 211 0.46 3.15 -5.62
C LEU A 211 1.37 2.12 -4.94
N LEU A 212 1.16 1.78 -3.67
CA LEU A 212 1.90 0.68 -3.03
C LEU A 212 1.72 -0.67 -3.73
N ARG A 213 0.49 -0.97 -4.18
CA ARG A 213 0.25 -2.21 -4.96
C ARG A 213 0.89 -2.14 -6.33
N LEU A 214 0.98 -0.94 -6.91
CA LEU A 214 1.71 -0.75 -8.16
C LEU A 214 3.21 -0.95 -7.94
N ALA A 215 3.73 -0.53 -6.78
CA ALA A 215 5.15 -0.67 -6.42
C ALA A 215 5.60 -2.13 -6.24
N GLU A 216 4.66 -3.09 -6.13
CA GLU A 216 4.95 -4.53 -6.21
C GLU A 216 5.50 -4.92 -7.60
N ARG A 217 5.26 -4.09 -8.63
CA ARG A 217 5.86 -4.25 -9.96
C ARG A 217 7.18 -3.48 -9.99
N GLU A 218 8.28 -4.21 -10.21
CA GLU A 218 9.65 -3.66 -10.22
C GLU A 218 9.78 -2.44 -11.15
N GLU A 219 9.20 -2.50 -12.34
CA GLU A 219 9.20 -1.41 -13.34
C GLU A 219 8.60 -0.07 -12.86
N PHE A 220 7.72 -0.09 -11.84
CA PHE A 220 7.06 1.11 -11.31
C PHE A 220 7.39 1.37 -9.84
N CYS A 221 8.27 0.59 -9.23
CA CYS A 221 8.52 0.64 -7.79
C CYS A 221 8.94 2.04 -7.32
N ASP A 222 9.99 2.59 -7.93
CA ASP A 222 10.56 3.88 -7.53
C ASP A 222 9.60 5.05 -7.80
N GLU A 223 8.95 5.05 -8.97
CA GLU A 223 8.01 6.12 -9.36
C GLU A 223 6.75 6.09 -8.50
N ALA A 224 6.19 4.92 -8.23
CA ALA A 224 5.00 4.75 -7.39
C ALA A 224 5.28 5.14 -5.94
N LEU A 225 6.45 4.77 -5.40
CA LEU A 225 6.85 5.18 -4.05
C LEU A 225 7.14 6.68 -3.97
N ALA A 226 7.70 7.29 -5.02
CA ALA A 226 7.87 8.75 -5.08
C ALA A 226 6.55 9.50 -5.06
N ALA A 227 5.58 9.03 -5.85
CA ALA A 227 4.24 9.60 -5.84
C ALA A 227 3.55 9.38 -4.49
N ALA A 228 3.67 8.18 -3.90
CA ALA A 228 3.11 7.89 -2.58
C ALA A 228 3.70 8.82 -1.50
N GLU A 229 5.02 8.97 -1.46
CA GLU A 229 5.72 9.88 -0.55
C GLU A 229 5.23 11.32 -0.70
N ARG A 230 5.10 11.82 -1.94
CA ARG A 230 4.59 13.19 -2.18
C ARG A 230 3.16 13.38 -1.63
N ILE A 231 2.32 12.35 -1.73
CA ILE A 231 0.92 12.41 -1.26
C ILE A 231 0.84 12.37 0.26
N VAL A 232 1.62 11.51 0.92
CA VAL A 232 1.42 11.19 2.35
C VAL A 232 2.51 11.71 3.28
N GLY A 233 3.63 12.17 2.73
CA GLY A 233 4.85 12.54 3.44
C GLY A 233 5.71 11.34 3.84
N THR A 234 6.97 11.62 4.17
CA THR A 234 7.99 10.64 4.56
C THR A 234 7.59 9.84 5.81
N ALA A 235 7.08 10.52 6.84
CA ALA A 235 6.65 9.87 8.08
C ALA A 235 5.57 8.79 7.87
N ALA A 236 4.70 8.95 6.87
CA ALA A 236 3.65 8.00 6.60
C ALA A 236 4.16 6.75 5.86
N LEU A 237 5.34 6.80 5.22
CA LEU A 237 5.98 5.64 4.60
C LEU A 237 6.30 4.54 5.63
N THR A 238 6.62 4.88 6.88
CA THR A 238 6.80 3.90 7.97
C THR A 238 5.57 3.02 8.15
N GLY A 239 4.40 3.67 8.20
CA GLY A 239 3.13 2.96 8.32
C GLY A 239 2.85 2.09 7.11
N MET A 240 3.29 2.52 5.92
CA MET A 240 3.18 1.74 4.69
C MET A 240 4.10 0.53 4.70
N ALA A 241 5.37 0.69 5.07
CA ALA A 241 6.32 -0.41 5.20
C ALA A 241 5.80 -1.48 6.16
N ARG A 242 5.29 -1.09 7.33
CA ARG A 242 4.69 -2.03 8.31
C ARG A 242 3.48 -2.80 7.79
N ARG A 243 2.71 -2.22 6.86
CA ARG A 243 1.48 -2.83 6.32
C ARG A 243 1.71 -3.57 5.01
N SER A 244 2.86 -3.36 4.35
CA SER A 244 3.17 -4.00 3.09
C SER A 244 3.46 -5.48 3.32
N PRO A 245 2.69 -6.41 2.73
CA PRO A 245 3.00 -7.83 2.81
C PRO A 245 4.23 -8.17 1.95
N ASP A 246 4.48 -7.39 0.90
CA ASP A 246 5.58 -7.60 -0.04
C ASP A 246 6.91 -7.07 0.54
N TRP A 247 7.91 -7.95 0.58
CA TRP A 247 9.23 -7.65 1.10
C TRP A 247 10.04 -6.71 0.19
N HIS A 248 9.88 -6.81 -1.13
CA HIS A 248 10.57 -5.93 -2.09
C HIS A 248 10.12 -4.48 -1.90
N VAL A 249 8.81 -4.28 -1.71
CA VAL A 249 8.24 -2.94 -1.45
C VAL A 249 8.76 -2.38 -0.12
N ARG A 250 8.86 -3.21 0.94
CA ARG A 250 9.43 -2.75 2.22
C ARG A 250 10.87 -2.31 2.07
N VAL A 251 11.70 -3.12 1.41
CA VAL A 251 13.11 -2.82 1.11
C VAL A 251 13.25 -1.55 0.27
N ALA A 252 12.41 -1.38 -0.75
CA ALA A 252 12.40 -0.17 -1.57
C ALA A 252 12.04 1.09 -0.76
N ILE A 253 11.07 0.99 0.17
CA ILE A 253 10.77 2.08 1.10
C ILE A 253 11.99 2.41 1.98
N TYR A 254 12.69 1.41 2.52
CA TYR A 254 13.87 1.65 3.36
C TYR A 254 15.00 2.34 2.59
N ARG A 255 15.31 1.85 1.37
CA ARG A 255 16.30 2.49 0.49
C ARG A 255 15.90 3.92 0.16
N ARG A 256 14.62 4.16 -0.13
CA ARG A 256 14.12 5.49 -0.44
C ARG A 256 14.32 6.47 0.73
N LEU A 257 14.00 6.05 1.95
CA LEU A 257 14.21 6.87 3.15
C LEU A 257 15.70 7.20 3.38
N LEU A 258 16.59 6.25 3.12
CA LEU A 258 18.03 6.49 3.19
C LEU A 258 18.52 7.43 2.09
N SER A 259 18.04 7.24 0.86
CA SER A 259 18.45 8.01 -0.32
C SER A 259 17.90 9.43 -0.37
N ALA A 260 16.84 9.74 0.38
CA ALA A 260 16.30 11.09 0.46
C ALA A 260 17.33 12.09 1.03
N GLY A 261 18.23 11.63 1.89
CA GLY A 261 19.37 12.42 2.38
C GLY A 261 19.02 13.53 3.37
N ASP A 262 17.74 13.69 3.73
CA ASP A 262 17.28 14.63 4.74
C ASP A 262 17.15 13.97 6.12
N ASP A 263 17.25 14.80 7.17
CA ASP A 263 17.21 14.35 8.56
C ASP A 263 15.87 13.71 8.95
N ALA A 264 14.75 14.17 8.38
CA ALA A 264 13.44 13.62 8.71
C ALA A 264 13.31 12.19 8.18
N SER A 265 13.70 11.95 6.93
CA SER A 265 13.71 10.61 6.32
C SER A 265 14.68 9.67 7.03
N LEU A 266 15.85 10.16 7.43
CA LEU A 266 16.81 9.36 8.20
C LEU A 266 16.25 8.97 9.56
N ASN A 267 15.67 9.91 10.32
CA ASN A 267 15.05 9.61 11.61
C ASN A 267 13.91 8.61 11.46
N VAL A 268 13.08 8.77 10.44
CA VAL A 268 12.02 7.83 10.08
C VAL A 268 12.58 6.43 9.83
N TYR A 269 13.65 6.30 9.04
CA TYR A 269 14.35 5.04 8.83
C TYR A 269 14.89 4.43 10.15
N LEU A 270 15.52 5.24 11.00
CA LEU A 270 16.02 4.77 12.30
C LEU A 270 14.91 4.26 13.22
N THR A 271 13.70 4.83 13.17
CA THR A 271 12.54 4.29 13.92
C THR A 271 12.12 2.88 13.44
N LEU A 272 12.34 2.55 12.17
CA LEU A 272 12.07 1.21 11.63
C LEU A 272 13.10 0.17 12.12
N ILE A 273 14.32 0.60 12.44
CA ILE A 273 15.36 -0.26 13.04
C ILE A 273 15.01 -0.58 14.50
N GLN A 274 14.35 0.35 15.21
CA GLN A 274 13.93 0.12 16.60
C GLN A 274 12.84 -0.95 16.70
N ASP A 275 11.93 -1.00 15.72
CA ASP A 275 10.84 -1.98 15.66
C ASP A 275 11.37 -3.38 15.32
N ALA A 276 11.18 -4.33 16.24
CA ALA A 276 11.68 -5.70 16.10
C ALA A 276 11.17 -6.44 14.86
N THR A 277 9.98 -6.08 14.36
CA THR A 277 9.37 -6.73 13.21
C THR A 277 10.00 -6.29 11.88
N THR A 278 10.47 -5.05 11.79
CA THR A 278 11.07 -4.47 10.58
C THR A 278 12.59 -4.39 10.63
N ARG A 279 13.18 -4.51 11.83
CA ARG A 279 14.62 -4.31 12.07
C ARG A 279 15.53 -5.11 11.15
N ALA A 280 15.29 -6.41 11.00
CA ALA A 280 16.18 -7.27 10.23
C ALA A 280 16.22 -6.85 8.75
N GLU A 281 15.08 -6.53 8.18
CA GLU A 281 14.95 -6.10 6.79
C GLU A 281 15.46 -4.68 6.56
N ALA A 282 15.20 -3.77 7.50
CA ALA A 282 15.72 -2.42 7.45
C ALA A 282 17.25 -2.40 7.59
N LEU A 283 17.85 -3.23 8.46
CA LEU A 283 19.31 -3.37 8.52
C LEU A 283 19.90 -3.96 7.24
N ALA A 284 19.17 -4.84 6.55
CA ALA A 284 19.67 -5.47 5.33
C ALA A 284 19.91 -4.50 4.15
N VAL A 285 19.43 -3.25 4.23
CA VAL A 285 19.72 -2.21 3.22
C VAL A 285 20.86 -1.27 3.62
N ALA A 286 21.41 -1.42 4.82
CA ALA A 286 22.48 -0.56 5.33
C ALA A 286 23.84 -0.87 4.71
N ASP A 287 24.04 -2.03 4.09
CA ASP A 287 25.28 -2.41 3.40
C ASP A 287 25.61 -1.51 2.21
N ALA A 288 24.60 -0.86 1.64
CA ALA A 288 24.69 -0.02 0.45
C ALA A 288 24.74 1.50 0.76
N LEU A 289 25.07 1.91 1.99
CA LEU A 289 25.16 3.33 2.33
C LEU A 289 26.30 4.03 1.56
N SER A 290 25.99 5.20 0.99
CA SER A 290 26.99 6.12 0.45
C SER A 290 27.80 6.79 1.57
N GLU A 291 28.95 7.38 1.23
CA GLU A 291 29.79 8.12 2.20
C GLU A 291 29.03 9.29 2.87
N THR A 292 28.17 9.98 2.11
CA THR A 292 27.33 11.06 2.64
C THR A 292 26.32 10.52 3.64
N GLN A 293 25.68 9.39 3.35
CA GLN A 293 24.73 8.75 4.25
C GLN A 293 25.43 8.21 5.51
N VAL A 294 26.61 7.61 5.38
CA VAL A 294 27.44 7.18 6.53
C VAL A 294 27.71 8.35 7.46
N THR A 295 28.08 9.52 6.90
CA THR A 295 28.35 10.73 7.69
C THR A 295 27.09 11.18 8.44
N SER A 296 25.94 11.20 7.76
CA SER A 296 24.65 11.54 8.39
C SER A 296 24.22 10.54 9.46
N VAL A 297 24.53 9.25 9.32
CA VAL A 297 24.25 8.26 10.39
C VAL A 297 25.23 8.41 11.55
N LEU A 298 26.50 8.74 11.28
CA LEU A 298 27.50 8.98 12.33
C LEU A 298 27.15 10.17 13.23
N THR A 299 26.56 11.24 12.70
CA THR A 299 26.09 12.36 13.52
C THR A 299 24.96 11.95 14.46
N ARG A 300 24.15 10.95 14.08
CA ARG A 300 23.08 10.39 14.92
C ARG A 300 23.59 9.59 16.12
N LEU A 301 24.89 9.28 16.19
CA LEU A 301 25.49 8.78 17.43
C LEU A 301 25.56 9.85 18.52
N ASP A 302 25.43 11.14 18.21
CA ASP A 302 25.39 12.23 19.20
C ASP A 302 23.97 12.74 19.49
N ASP A 303 22.94 12.04 19.00
CA ASP A 303 21.55 12.42 19.21
C ASP A 303 21.15 12.34 20.70
N GLU A 304 20.22 13.16 21.16
CA GLU A 304 19.76 13.16 22.55
C GLU A 304 18.96 11.87 22.87
N ASP A 305 18.25 11.33 21.87
CA ASP A 305 17.47 10.10 22.01
C ASP A 305 18.37 8.85 21.95
N GLU A 306 18.44 8.11 23.06
CA GLU A 306 19.18 6.84 23.16
C GLU A 306 18.73 5.81 22.11
N GLN A 307 17.44 5.78 21.78
CA GLN A 307 16.92 4.82 20.81
C GLN A 307 17.38 5.17 19.38
N LEU A 308 17.51 6.46 19.05
CA LEU A 308 18.06 6.89 17.76
C LEU A 308 19.56 6.63 17.69
N ARG A 309 20.33 6.94 18.75
CA ARG A 309 21.76 6.61 18.81
C ARG A 309 22.00 5.12 18.62
N LEU A 310 21.20 4.28 19.28
CA LEU A 310 21.34 2.84 19.19
C LEU A 310 21.00 2.32 17.78
N ALA A 311 19.90 2.81 17.19
CA ALA A 311 19.55 2.48 15.82
C ALA A 311 20.67 2.87 14.85
N ALA A 312 21.25 4.06 15.00
CA ALA A 312 22.37 4.53 14.18
C ALA A 312 23.60 3.62 14.34
N ALA A 313 23.93 3.20 15.56
CA ALA A 313 25.02 2.25 15.80
C ALA A 313 24.79 0.88 15.14
N LEU A 314 23.56 0.36 15.18
CA LEU A 314 23.24 -0.90 14.51
C LEU A 314 23.40 -0.77 13.00
N VAL A 315 22.94 0.34 12.42
CA VAL A 315 23.07 0.66 10.98
C VAL A 315 24.53 0.77 10.58
N LEU A 316 25.36 1.51 11.32
CA LEU A 316 26.80 1.65 11.02
C LEU A 316 27.54 0.32 11.14
N GLY A 317 27.19 -0.48 12.15
CA GLY A 317 27.75 -1.82 12.32
C GLY A 317 27.43 -2.75 11.15
N GLU A 318 26.25 -2.61 10.54
CA GLU A 318 25.85 -3.40 9.36
C GLU A 318 26.42 -2.83 8.05
N ALA A 319 26.44 -1.51 7.89
CA ALA A 319 27.06 -0.83 6.75
C ALA A 319 28.52 -1.22 6.59
N ASN A 320 29.23 -1.35 7.72
CA ASN A 320 30.57 -1.91 7.78
C ASN A 320 31.56 -1.14 6.87
N GLY A 321 32.76 -1.70 6.71
CA GLY A 321 33.73 -1.22 5.73
C GLY A 321 34.78 -0.28 6.31
N PRO A 322 35.94 -0.13 5.62
CA PRO A 322 37.11 0.53 6.20
C PRO A 322 36.88 1.99 6.60
N ALA A 323 36.07 2.72 5.85
CA ALA A 323 35.78 4.13 6.12
C ALA A 323 34.93 4.29 7.39
N VAL A 324 33.85 3.52 7.53
CA VAL A 324 32.99 3.51 8.72
C VAL A 324 33.81 3.10 9.95
N THR A 325 34.55 2.00 9.83
CA THR A 325 35.37 1.46 10.92
C THR A 325 36.46 2.42 11.37
N ARG A 326 37.13 3.12 10.44
CA ARG A 326 38.11 4.15 10.80
C ARG A 326 37.47 5.28 11.60
N GLN A 327 36.35 5.83 11.11
CA GLN A 327 35.65 6.91 11.80
C GLN A 327 35.14 6.49 13.19
N LEU A 328 34.67 5.24 13.34
CA LEU A 328 34.29 4.68 14.64
C LEU A 328 35.49 4.51 15.57
N ILE A 329 36.64 4.05 15.07
CA ILE A 329 37.88 3.92 15.87
C ILE A 329 38.36 5.30 16.34
N ASP A 330 38.44 6.27 15.43
CA ASP A 330 38.85 7.64 15.75
C ASP A 330 37.92 8.24 16.81
N ARG A 331 36.62 7.98 16.70
CA ARG A 331 35.64 8.40 17.68
C ARG A 331 35.86 7.77 19.06
N VAL A 332 36.01 6.45 19.17
CA VAL A 332 36.13 5.78 20.48
C VAL A 332 37.52 5.91 21.12
N THR A 333 38.53 6.31 20.35
CA THR A 333 39.90 6.57 20.83
C THR A 333 40.22 8.05 20.98
N GLY A 334 39.33 8.92 20.51
CA GLY A 334 39.47 10.37 20.63
C GLY A 334 39.58 10.83 22.09
N PRO A 335 40.19 12.01 22.32
CA PRO A 335 40.39 12.54 23.66
C PRO A 335 39.09 13.02 24.33
N GLU A 336 38.06 13.29 23.54
CA GLU A 336 36.77 13.80 23.98
C GLU A 336 35.82 12.65 24.28
N LYS A 337 35.28 12.61 25.50
CA LYS A 337 34.19 11.70 25.85
C LYS A 337 32.90 12.22 25.24
N ARG A 338 32.22 11.40 24.43
CA ARG A 338 30.96 11.76 23.77
C ARG A 338 29.79 10.98 24.38
N ILE A 339 28.58 11.51 24.21
CA ILE A 339 27.35 10.87 24.72
C ILE A 339 27.20 9.47 24.11
N GLY A 340 27.43 9.35 22.80
CA GLY A 340 27.30 8.10 22.05
C GLY A 340 28.51 7.18 22.03
N ASP A 341 29.45 7.28 22.97
CA ASP A 341 30.63 6.42 22.96
C ASP A 341 30.27 4.94 23.09
N ARG A 342 29.25 4.62 23.90
CA ARG A 342 28.75 3.24 24.05
C ARG A 342 28.21 2.70 22.73
N GLU A 343 27.42 3.49 22.02
CA GLU A 343 26.80 3.15 20.74
C GLU A 343 27.85 3.03 19.64
N ALA A 344 28.87 3.89 19.62
CA ALA A 344 30.03 3.75 18.74
C ALA A 344 30.78 2.42 18.99
N TRP A 345 30.96 2.02 20.24
CA TRP A 345 31.52 0.70 20.57
C TRP A 345 30.61 -0.44 20.09
N ILE A 346 29.28 -0.33 20.22
CA ILE A 346 28.33 -1.34 19.72
C ILE A 346 28.46 -1.49 18.20
N ALA A 347 28.52 -0.38 17.47
CA ALA A 347 28.73 -0.38 16.01
C ALA A 347 30.04 -1.08 15.64
N LEU A 348 31.14 -0.70 16.30
CA LEU A 348 32.48 -1.22 16.03
C LEU A 348 32.63 -2.71 16.36
N VAL A 349 31.91 -3.20 17.38
CA VAL A 349 31.86 -4.63 17.66
C VAL A 349 31.14 -5.39 16.55
N ARG A 350 30.05 -4.84 16.00
CA ARG A 350 29.32 -5.44 14.88
C ARG A 350 30.06 -5.42 13.54
N CYS A 351 30.94 -4.44 13.30
CA CYS A 351 31.70 -4.34 12.04
C CYS A 351 32.49 -5.64 11.78
N ARG A 352 32.40 -6.17 10.56
CA ARG A 352 32.96 -7.49 10.20
C ARG A 352 34.26 -7.40 9.39
N ASP A 353 34.72 -6.19 9.08
CA ASP A 353 35.95 -5.99 8.32
C ASP A 353 37.23 -6.30 9.15
N GLY A 354 38.34 -6.51 8.45
CA GLY A 354 39.62 -6.87 9.06
C GLY A 354 40.22 -5.79 9.97
N GLN A 355 39.94 -4.51 9.71
CA GLN A 355 40.38 -3.40 10.56
C GLN A 355 39.62 -3.42 11.89
N ALA A 356 38.30 -3.64 11.86
CA ALA A 356 37.49 -3.79 13.07
C ALA A 356 37.94 -5.00 13.89
N ALA A 357 38.19 -6.15 13.24
CA ALA A 357 38.70 -7.35 13.90
C ALA A 357 40.07 -7.10 14.58
N SER A 358 40.98 -6.44 13.88
CA SER A 358 42.31 -6.07 14.41
C SER A 358 42.18 -5.13 15.61
N PHE A 359 41.28 -4.14 15.53
CA PHE A 359 41.03 -3.21 16.62
C PHE A 359 40.37 -3.88 17.83
N ARG A 360 39.43 -4.82 17.63
CA ARG A 360 38.85 -5.60 18.73
C ARG A 360 39.92 -6.44 19.45
N ALA A 361 40.82 -7.08 18.69
CA ALA A 361 41.94 -7.82 19.27
C ALA A 361 42.87 -6.89 20.06
N PHE A 362 43.16 -5.70 19.54
CA PHE A 362 43.90 -4.65 20.26
C PHE A 362 43.17 -4.25 21.55
N ALA A 363 41.89 -3.85 21.48
CA ALA A 363 41.10 -3.40 22.62
C ALA A 363 41.02 -4.46 23.74
N SER A 364 40.98 -5.76 23.38
CA SER A 364 40.96 -6.86 24.35
C SER A 364 42.24 -6.97 25.21
N ARG A 365 43.37 -6.42 24.73
CA ARG A 365 44.67 -6.44 25.43
C ARG A 365 44.99 -5.13 26.14
N HIS A 366 44.17 -4.09 25.96
CA HIS A 366 44.41 -2.76 26.52
C HIS A 366 43.42 -2.47 27.65
N PRO A 367 43.86 -2.44 28.92
CA PRO A 367 42.97 -2.29 30.07
C PRO A 367 42.04 -1.07 30.01
N ARG A 368 42.49 0.02 29.39
CA ARG A 368 41.70 1.25 29.21
C ARG A 368 40.49 1.08 28.28
N LEU A 369 40.59 0.20 27.29
CA LEU A 369 39.54 -0.02 26.28
C LEU A 369 38.67 -1.25 26.61
N LEU A 370 39.26 -2.23 27.31
CA LEU A 370 38.64 -3.51 27.64
C LEU A 370 37.27 -3.38 28.29
N GLY A 371 37.10 -2.42 29.21
CA GLY A 371 35.83 -2.19 29.90
C GLY A 371 34.70 -1.77 28.97
N SER A 372 34.95 -0.83 28.05
CA SER A 372 33.94 -0.38 27.08
C SER A 372 33.67 -1.44 26.01
N PHE A 373 34.72 -2.10 25.53
CA PHE A 373 34.60 -3.23 24.61
C PHE A 373 33.74 -4.37 25.19
N ASN A 374 34.02 -4.81 26.42
CA ASN A 374 33.24 -5.87 27.07
C ASN A 374 31.78 -5.47 27.31
N ARG A 375 31.51 -4.20 27.67
CA ARG A 375 30.14 -3.69 27.83
C ARG A 375 29.35 -3.72 26.53
N ALA A 376 29.94 -3.27 25.42
CA ALA A 376 29.30 -3.31 24.11
C ALA A 376 29.04 -4.76 23.64
N ARG A 377 30.04 -5.64 23.80
CA ARG A 377 29.90 -7.07 23.47
C ARG A 377 28.80 -7.74 24.30
N PHE A 378 28.78 -7.51 25.61
CA PHE A 378 27.74 -8.06 26.49
C PHE A 378 26.35 -7.53 26.11
N TRP A 379 26.25 -6.25 25.79
CA TRP A 379 24.99 -5.65 25.36
C TRP A 379 24.43 -6.31 24.09
N LEU A 380 25.29 -6.56 23.08
CA LEU A 380 24.88 -7.25 21.85
C LEU A 380 24.36 -8.66 22.13
N LEU A 381 25.10 -9.44 22.93
CA LEU A 381 24.72 -10.81 23.30
C LEU A 381 23.38 -10.85 24.08
N ALA A 382 23.20 -9.93 25.02
CA ALA A 382 21.97 -9.83 25.81
C ALA A 382 20.74 -9.48 24.97
N ASN A 383 20.93 -8.85 23.80
CA ASN A 383 19.85 -8.45 22.89
C ASN A 383 19.74 -9.37 21.66
N GLY A 384 20.41 -10.54 21.67
CA GLY A 384 20.31 -11.53 20.60
C GLY A 384 21.03 -11.16 19.31
N PHE A 385 21.95 -10.19 19.35
CA PHE A 385 22.79 -9.85 18.22
C PHE A 385 24.09 -10.65 18.24
N SER A 386 24.57 -11.05 17.06
CA SER A 386 25.92 -11.58 16.90
C SER A 386 26.94 -10.47 17.19
N ALA A 387 27.91 -10.77 18.05
CA ALA A 387 28.98 -9.86 18.46
C ALA A 387 30.33 -10.21 17.84
#